data_AF-A0A2D5XK22-F1
#
_entry.id   AF-A0A2D5XK22-F1
#
_cell.length_a   1.000
_cell.length_b   1.000
_cell.length_c   1.000
_cell.angle_alpha   90.00
_cell.angle_beta   90.00
_cell.angle_gamma   90.00
#
_symmetry.space_group_name_H-M   'P 1'
#
loop_
_entity.id
_entity.type
_entity.pdbx_description
1 polymer ?
#
loop_
_entity_poly.entity_id
_entity_poly.type
_entity_poly.pdbx_seq_one_letter_code
_entity_poly.pdbx_strand_id
1 'polypeptide(L)' 'MASARVLELNPKHPLIKRLAELAKDGGDGLDDAAHLLLDQARIAEGEPLADPANFSRRLSLMMEKGLA' A
#
# COMPACT_ATOMS: atom_id res chain seq x y z
N MET A 1 -13.42 -24.06 -3.50
CA MET A 1 -12.61 -23.03 -4.18
C MET A 1 -12.71 -21.77 -3.34
N ALA A 2 -11.63 -21.27 -2.75
CA ALA A 2 -11.67 -19.98 -2.07
C ALA A 2 -11.73 -18.88 -3.13
N SER A 3 -12.67 -17.93 -3.00
CA SER A 3 -12.74 -16.76 -3.88
C SER A 3 -11.47 -15.91 -3.72
N ALA A 4 -10.96 -15.34 -4.80
CA ALA A 4 -9.92 -14.32 -4.73
C ALA A 4 -10.42 -13.15 -3.86
N ARG A 5 -9.54 -12.58 -3.04
CA ARG A 5 -9.85 -11.40 -2.22
C ARG A 5 -9.93 -10.17 -3.11
N VAL A 6 -10.89 -9.30 -2.82
CA VAL A 6 -11.10 -8.03 -3.54
C VAL A 6 -10.64 -6.90 -2.62
N LEU A 7 -9.69 -6.08 -3.10
CA LEU A 7 -9.26 -4.87 -2.41
C LEU A 7 -10.12 -3.70 -2.89
N GLU A 8 -11.01 -3.21 -2.02
CA GLU A 8 -11.86 -2.06 -2.33
C GLU A 8 -11.15 -0.75 -2.00
N LEU A 9 -11.19 0.21 -2.93
CA LEU A 9 -10.53 1.51 -2.78
C LEU A 9 -11.57 2.64 -2.71
N ASN A 10 -11.33 3.61 -1.83
CA ASN A 10 -12.10 4.85 -1.81
C ASN A 10 -11.48 5.90 -2.76
N PRO A 11 -12.07 6.18 -3.94
CA PRO A 11 -11.49 7.11 -4.92
C PRO A 11 -11.48 8.57 -4.43
N LYS A 12 -12.25 8.90 -3.38
CA LYS A 12 -12.26 10.25 -2.81
C LYS A 12 -11.09 10.48 -1.85
N HIS A 13 -10.44 9.42 -1.37
CA HIS A 13 -9.36 9.53 -0.40
C HIS A 13 -8.10 10.16 -1.02
N PRO A 14 -7.48 11.18 -0.37
CA PRO A 14 -6.32 11.88 -0.93
C PRO A 14 -5.15 10.95 -1.31
N LEU A 15 -4.84 9.95 -0.49
CA LEU A 15 -3.79 8.95 -0.79
C LEU A 15 -4.06 8.20 -2.09
N ILE A 16 -5.29 7.74 -2.32
CA ILE A 16 -5.66 6.97 -3.51
C ILE A 16 -5.54 7.84 -4.76
N LYS A 17 -5.91 9.12 -4.68
CA LYS A 17 -5.70 10.07 -5.79
C LYS A 17 -4.21 10.24 -6.11
N ARG A 18 -3.35 10.39 -5.09
CA ARG A 18 -1.90 10.51 -5.29
C ARG A 18 -1.28 9.26 -5.92
N LEU A 19 -1.68 8.08 -5.45
CA LEU A 19 -1.25 6.80 -6.05
C LEU A 19 -1.70 6.67 -7.50
N ALA A 20 -2.92 7.10 -7.83
CA ALA A 20 -3.42 7.08 -9.20
C ALA A 20 -2.63 8.01 -10.14
N GLU A 21 -2.18 9.18 -9.67
CA GLU A 21 -1.31 10.04 -10.47
C GLU A 21 0.09 9.43 -10.64
N LEU A 22 0.70 8.91 -9.57
CA LEU A 22 2.01 8.23 -9.63
C LEU A 22 1.99 7.03 -10.60
N ALA A 23 0.88 6.31 -10.67
CA ALA A 23 0.70 5.18 -11.58
C ALA A 23 0.70 5.58 -13.07
N LYS A 24 0.31 6.81 -13.41
CA LYS A 24 0.37 7.30 -14.80
C LYS A 24 1.80 7.57 -15.24
N ASP A 25 2.59 8.11 -14.31
CA ASP A 25 3.94 8.58 -14.60
C ASP A 25 5.00 7.48 -14.42
N GLY A 26 4.60 6.28 -13.97
CA GLY A 26 5.52 5.18 -13.65
C GLY A 26 6.48 5.55 -12.52
N GLY A 27 6.03 6.37 -11.57
CA GLY A 27 6.88 6.98 -10.55
C GLY A 27 7.47 5.96 -9.58
N ASP A 28 8.70 6.23 -9.15
CA ASP A 28 9.41 5.43 -8.16
C ASP A 28 8.62 5.32 -6.85
N GLY A 29 8.51 4.11 -6.31
CA GLY A 29 7.86 3.84 -5.02
C GLY A 29 6.35 3.59 -5.08
N LEU A 30 5.74 3.58 -6.27
CA LEU A 30 4.34 3.16 -6.45
C LEU A 30 4.11 1.75 -5.90
N ASP A 31 4.97 0.80 -6.26
CA ASP A 31 4.86 -0.60 -5.84
C ASP A 31 4.90 -0.74 -4.32
N ASP A 32 5.87 -0.08 -3.67
CA ASP A 32 6.00 -0.10 -2.21
C ASP A 32 4.76 0.49 -1.53
N ALA A 33 4.25 1.60 -2.04
CA ALA A 33 3.06 2.23 -1.48
C ALA A 33 1.78 1.38 -1.71
N ALA A 34 1.66 0.72 -2.87
CA ALA A 34 0.54 -0.18 -3.16
C ALA A 34 0.55 -1.42 -2.24
N HIS A 35 1.73 -1.99 -1.99
CA HIS A 35 1.88 -3.09 -1.04
C HIS A 35 1.57 -2.67 0.40
N LEU A 36 2.05 -1.50 0.84
CA LEU A 36 1.71 -0.96 2.15
C LEU A 36 0.19 -0.73 2.31
N LEU A 37 -0.48 -0.24 1.26
CA LEU A 37 -1.94 -0.06 1.26
C LEU A 37 -2.67 -1.40 1.42
N LEU A 38 -2.22 -2.45 0.73
CA LEU A 38 -2.78 -3.79 0.87
C LEU A 38 -2.56 -4.36 2.29
N ASP A 39 -1.37 -4.20 2.83
CA ASP A 39 -1.02 -4.66 4.18
C ASP A 39 -1.83 -3.91 5.25
N GLN A 40 -2.09 -2.62 5.07
CA GLN A 40 -2.99 -1.85 5.92
C GLN A 40 -4.44 -2.36 5.86
N ALA A 41 -4.95 -2.73 4.68
CA ALA A 41 -6.28 -3.31 4.53
C ALA A 41 -6.41 -4.62 5.31
N ARG A 42 -5.40 -5.49 5.23
CA ARG A 42 -5.34 -6.73 6.03
C ARG A 42 -5.38 -6.45 7.52
N ILE A 43 -4.55 -5.52 8.00
CA ILE A 43 -4.55 -5.13 9.42
C ILE A 43 -5.93 -4.63 9.86
N ALA A 44 -6.59 -3.82 9.03
CA ALA A 44 -7.92 -3.27 9.34
C ALA A 44 -9.01 -4.36 9.40
N GLU A 45 -8.88 -5.43 8.62
CA GLU A 45 -9.76 -6.61 8.66
C GLU A 45 -9.39 -7.60 9.79
N GLY A 46 -8.33 -7.32 10.57
CA GLY A 46 -7.83 -8.22 11.61
C GLY A 46 -7.06 -9.42 11.05
N GLU A 47 -6.65 -9.36 9.78
CA GLU A 47 -5.82 -10.39 9.16
C GLU A 47 -4.34 -10.18 9.51
N PRO A 48 -3.58 -11.27 9.69
CA PRO A 48 -2.14 -11.17 9.84
C PRO A 48 -1.51 -10.66 8.56
N LEU A 49 -0.43 -9.90 8.71
CA LEU A 49 0.44 -9.54 7.59
C LEU A 49 1.03 -10.81 6.97
N ALA A 50 0.94 -10.92 5.64
CA ALA A 50 1.51 -12.07 4.93
C ALA A 50 3.05 -12.10 5.02
N ASP A 51 3.68 -10.93 5.08
CA ASP A 51 5.14 -10.78 5.22
C ASP A 51 5.47 -9.56 6.11
N PRO A 52 5.56 -9.75 7.44
CA PRO A 52 5.86 -8.66 8.36
C PRO A 52 7.23 -7.99 8.12
N ALA A 53 8.22 -8.74 7.63
CA ALA A 53 9.56 -8.23 7.39
C ALA A 53 9.57 -7.26 6.20
N ASN A 54 8.93 -7.64 5.09
CA ASN A 54 8.79 -6.76 3.94
C ASN A 54 7.89 -5.56 4.23
N PHE A 55 6.82 -5.72 5.00
CA PHE A 55 6.02 -4.58 5.47
C PHE A 55 6.87 -3.55 6.23
N SER A 56 7.63 -4.02 7.24
CA SER A 56 8.52 -3.16 8.02
C SER A 56 9.54 -2.43 7.14
N ARG A 57 10.19 -3.17 6.22
CA ARG A 57 11.15 -2.60 5.25
C ARG A 57 10.53 -1.49 4.41
N ARG A 58 9.36 -1.72 3.81
CA ARG A 58 8.66 -0.73 2.96
C ARG A 58 8.25 0.49 3.77
N LEU A 59 7.76 0.28 5.00
CA LEU A 59 7.36 1.36 5.89
C LEU A 59 8.55 2.25 6.25
N SER A 60 9.68 1.66 6.64
CA SER A 60 10.91 2.41 6.93
C SER A 60 11.38 3.22 5.72
N LEU A 61 11.43 2.62 4.52
CA LEU A 61 11.81 3.32 3.29
C LEU A 61 10.88 4.50 2.98
N MET A 62 9.57 4.34 3.20
CA MET A 62 8.60 5.42 2.98
C MET A 62 8.75 6.54 4.01
N MET A 63 9.04 6.21 5.26
CA MET A 63 9.33 7.18 6.31
C MET A 63 10.61 7.96 6.01
N GLU A 64 11.70 7.29 5.63
CA GLU A 64 12.96 7.93 5.25
C GLU A 64 12.77 8.93 4.11
N LYS A 65 12.02 8.55 3.07
CA LYS A 65 11.67 9.44 1.95
C LYS A 65 10.86 10.66 2.36
N GLY A 66 10.01 10.54 3.40
CA GLY A 66 9.17 11.64 3.88
C GLY A 66 9.87 12.60 4.86
N LEU A 67 11.04 12.22 5.38
CA LEU A 67 11.85 13.06 6.26
C LEU A 67 12.92 13.89 5.53
N ALA A 68 13.20 13.57 4.27
CA ALA A 68 14.11 14.29 3.38
C ALA A 68 13.41 15.44 2.66
#